data_AF-A0A5M8F7P6-F1
#
_entry.id   AF-A0A5M8F7P6-F1
#
_cell.length_a   1.000
_cell.length_b   1.000
_cell.length_c   1.000
_cell.angle_alpha   90.00
_cell.angle_beta   90.00
_cell.angle_gamma   90.00
#
_symmetry.space_group_name_H-M   'P 1'
#
loop_
_entity.id
_entity.type
_entity.pdbx_description
1 polymer ?
#
loop_
_entity_poly.entity_id
_entity_poly.type
_entity_poly.pdbx_seq_one_letter_code
_entity_poly.pdbx_strand_id
1 'polypeptide(L)' 'MTPEQVKAATLGMRDELLGVATRRIAPLQDAIDLGEDTPADVENLKLWKQYRVALSRIDQQQGFPGAVAWPAAPN' A
#
# COMPACT_ATOMS: atom_id res chain seq x y z
N MET A 1 -24.85 -4.65 7.94
CA MET A 1 -23.64 -5.47 7.81
C MET A 1 -23.25 -5.97 9.18
N THR A 2 -22.87 -7.24 9.31
CA THR A 2 -22.30 -7.75 10.57
C THR A 2 -20.86 -7.23 10.75
N PRO A 3 -20.30 -7.21 11.98
CA PRO A 3 -18.90 -6.86 12.20
C PRO A 3 -17.91 -7.66 11.34
N GLU A 4 -18.22 -8.94 11.09
CA GLU A 4 -17.44 -9.82 10.22
C GLU A 4 -17.48 -9.38 8.76
N GLN A 5 -18.64 -8.97 8.26
CA GLN A 5 -18.79 -8.45 6.90
C GLN A 5 -18.01 -7.14 6.70
N VAL A 6 -18.03 -6.25 7.70
CA VAL A 6 -17.23 -5.01 7.68
C VAL A 6 -15.75 -5.35 7.67
N LYS A 7 -15.30 -6.28 8.53
CA LYS A 7 -13.90 -6.74 8.55
C LYS A 7 -13.46 -7.30 7.20
N ALA A 8 -14.27 -8.18 6.60
CA ALA A 8 -13.96 -8.77 5.31
C ALA A 8 -13.85 -7.71 4.19
N ALA A 9 -14.79 -6.76 4.15
CA ALA A 9 -14.76 -5.66 3.17
C ALA A 9 -13.52 -4.77 3.34
N THR A 10 -13.19 -4.39 4.58
CA THR A 10 -12.00 -3.57 4.88
C THR A 10 -10.71 -4.29 4.50
N LEU A 11 -10.59 -5.60 4.77
CA LEU A 11 -9.42 -6.38 4.37
C LEU A 11 -9.33 -6.56 2.84
N GLY A 12 -10.47 -6.76 2.17
CA GLY A 12 -10.51 -6.81 0.71
C GLY A 12 -9.98 -5.52 0.07
N MET A 13 -10.44 -4.36 0.55
CA MET A 13 -9.96 -3.05 0.08
C MET A 13 -8.46 -2.87 0.36
N ARG A 14 -7.96 -3.31 1.53
CA ARG A 14 -6.52 -3.28 1.84
C ARG A 14 -5.73 -4.10 0.82
N ASP A 15 -6.18 -5.31 0.52
CA ASP A 15 -5.47 -6.23 -0.37
C ASP A 15 -5.47 -5.73 -1.83
N GLU A 16 -6.57 -5.10 -2.28
CA GLU A 16 -6.63 -4.41 -3.58
C GLU A 16 -5.58 -3.29 -3.68
N LEU A 17 -5.48 -2.44 -2.65
CA LEU A 17 -4.51 -1.35 -2.60
C LEU A 17 -3.06 -1.87 -2.49
N LEU A 18 -2.81 -2.95 -1.76
CA LEU A 18 -1.52 -3.63 -1.73
C LEU A 18 -1.13 -4.17 -3.12
N GLY A 19 -2.10 -4.66 -3.89
CA GLY A 19 -1.92 -5.07 -5.28
C GLY A 19 -1.53 -3.90 -6.18
N VAL A 20 -2.16 -2.73 -6.03
CA VAL A 20 -1.79 -1.50 -6.74
C VAL A 20 -0.35 -1.10 -6.40
N ALA A 21 -0.01 -1.03 -5.11
CA ALA A 21 1.33 -0.66 -4.67
C ALA A 21 2.39 -1.63 -5.21
N THR A 22 2.11 -2.94 -5.21
CA THR A 22 3.02 -3.95 -5.76
C THR A 22 3.28 -3.73 -7.25
N ARG A 23 2.24 -3.45 -8.05
CA ARG A 23 2.40 -3.16 -9.49
C ARG A 23 3.19 -1.87 -9.77
N ARG A 24 3.09 -0.87 -8.88
CA ARG A 24 3.86 0.38 -9.00
C ARG A 24 5.32 0.20 -8.57
N ILE A 25 5.56 -0.61 -7.55
CA ILE A 25 6.89 -0.91 -7.02
C ILE A 25 7.72 -1.74 -8.01
N ALA A 26 7.11 -2.70 -8.71
CA ALA A 26 7.82 -3.62 -9.61
C ALA A 26 8.76 -2.89 -10.62
N PRO A 27 8.27 -2.00 -11.51
CA PRO A 27 9.14 -1.34 -12.48
C PRO A 27 10.21 -0.43 -11.85
N LEU A 28 9.90 0.18 -10.70
CA LEU A 28 10.87 1.01 -9.97
C LEU A 28 12.00 0.16 -9.35
N GLN A 29 11.67 -1.05 -8.90
CA GLN A 29 12.64 -2.00 -8.40
C GLN A 29 13.45 -2.59 -9.56
N ASP A 30 12.81 -2.91 -10.68
CA ASP A 30 13.50 -3.38 -11.90
C ASP A 30 14.54 -2.36 -12.37
N ALA A 31 14.21 -1.06 -12.38
CA ALA A 31 15.15 0.01 -12.73
C ALA A 31 16.38 0.03 -11.82
N ILE A 32 16.21 -0.12 -10.49
CA ILE A 32 17.32 -0.19 -9.54
C ILE A 32 18.14 -1.47 -9.75
N ASP A 33 17.47 -2.60 -9.95
CA ASP A 33 18.12 -3.90 -10.11
C ASP A 33 18.95 -3.95 -11.40
N LEU A 34 18.53 -3.23 -12.44
CA LEU A 34 19.26 -3.05 -13.71
C LEU A 34 20.28 -1.90 -13.67
N GLY A 35 20.28 -1.06 -12.63
CA GLY A 35 21.13 0.13 -12.55
C GLY A 35 20.74 1.24 -13.54
N GLU A 36 19.48 1.24 -13.97
CA GLU A 36 18.87 2.24 -14.87
C GLU A 36 18.03 3.27 -14.08
N ASP A 37 18.08 3.24 -12.75
CA ASP A 37 17.28 4.11 -11.89
C ASP A 37 17.69 5.58 -11.98
N THR A 38 16.69 6.44 -11.91
CA THR A 38 16.86 7.87 -11.69
C THR A 38 16.67 8.21 -10.21
N PRO A 39 17.15 9.37 -9.74
CA PRO A 39 16.85 9.84 -8.39
C PRO A 39 15.34 9.90 -8.08
N ALA A 40 14.52 10.18 -9.10
CA ALA A 40 13.07 10.19 -8.99
C ALA A 40 12.49 8.79 -8.78
N ASP A 41 13.07 7.76 -9.40
CA ASP A 41 12.64 6.37 -9.20
C ASP A 41 12.91 5.91 -7.77
N VAL A 42 14.07 6.26 -7.21
CA VAL A 42 14.44 5.94 -5.83
C VAL A 42 13.49 6.62 -4.84
N GLU A 43 13.17 7.90 -5.06
CA GLU A 43 12.21 8.64 -4.22
C GLU A 43 10.81 8.03 -4.31
N ASN A 44 10.32 7.78 -5.52
CA ASN A 44 9.01 7.17 -5.74
C ASN A 44 8.93 5.77 -5.12
N LEU A 45 9.98 4.96 -5.28
CA LEU A 45 10.03 3.62 -4.69
C LEU A 45 9.93 3.68 -3.17
N LYS A 46 10.60 4.64 -2.54
CA LYS A 46 10.51 4.86 -1.09
C LYS A 46 9.08 5.21 -0.67
N LEU A 47 8.43 6.15 -1.37
CA LEU A 47 7.05 6.55 -1.09
C LEU A 47 6.07 5.37 -1.24
N TRP A 48 6.19 4.60 -2.33
CA TRP A 48 5.36 3.42 -2.55
C TRP A 48 5.61 2.30 -1.52
N LYS A 49 6.87 2.08 -1.10
CA LYS A 49 7.20 1.13 -0.01
C LYS A 49 6.59 1.58 1.33
N GLN A 50 6.68 2.87 1.67
CA GLN A 50 6.05 3.43 2.87
C GLN A 50 4.52 3.27 2.84
N TYR A 51 3.89 3.59 1.70
CA TYR A 51 2.46 3.39 1.48
C TYR A 51 2.05 1.92 1.68
N ARG A 52 2.79 0.98 1.08
CA ARG A 52 2.54 -0.47 1.23
C ARG A 52 2.65 -0.94 2.68
N VAL A 53 3.61 -0.42 3.44
CA VAL A 53 3.77 -0.70 4.88
C VAL A 53 2.64 -0.10 5.70
N ALA A 54 2.17 1.11 5.36
CA ALA A 54 1.02 1.71 6.04
C ALA A 54 -0.26 0.89 5.81
N LEU A 55 -0.49 0.42 4.59
CA LEU A 55 -1.60 -0.46 4.26
C LEU A 55 -1.54 -1.79 5.02
N SER A 56 -0.37 -2.41 5.12
CA SER A 56 -0.23 -3.72 5.80
C SER A 56 -0.53 -3.66 7.30
N ARG A 57 -0.55 -2.47 7.90
CA ARG A 57 -0.81 -2.24 9.33
C ARG A 57 -2.20 -1.67 9.62
N ILE A 58 -3.08 -1.62 8.64
CA ILE A 58 -4.45 -1.09 8.79
C ILE A 58 -5.24 -1.82 9.87
N ASP A 59 -5.02 -3.13 10.01
CA ASP A 59 -5.65 -3.97 11.04
C ASP A 59 -5.16 -3.68 12.47
N GLN A 60 -4.07 -2.94 12.62
CA GLN A 60 -3.53 -2.49 13.90
C GLN A 60 -4.08 -1.13 14.35
N GLN A 61 -4.89 -0.46 13.51
CA GLN A 61 -5.49 0.83 13.87
C GLN A 61 -6.58 0.67 14.92
N GLN A 62 -6.68 1.62 15.86
CA GLN A 62 -7.68 1.63 16.92
C GLN A 62 -9.14 1.62 16.39
N GLY A 63 -9.36 2.07 15.15
CA GLY A 63 -10.67 2.09 14.50
C GLY A 63 -11.00 0.85 13.65
N PHE A 64 -10.11 -0.12 13.52
CA PHE A 64 -10.37 -1.29 12.69
C PHE A 64 -11.50 -2.17 13.25
N PRO A 65 -12.39 -2.73 12.41
CA PRO A 65 -12.46 -2.59 10.96
C PRO A 65 -13.34 -1.44 10.45
N GLY A 66 -13.97 -0.66 11.34
CA GLY A 66 -15.05 0.27 10.99
C GLY A 66 -14.62 1.71 10.65
N ALA A 67 -13.54 2.20 11.25
CA ALA A 67 -13.03 3.57 11.12
C ALA A 67 -11.53 3.54 10.79
N VAL A 68 -11.20 2.98 9.62
CA VAL A 68 -9.82 2.93 9.12
C VAL A 68 -9.45 4.26 8.47
N ALA A 69 -8.31 4.82 8.88
CA ALA A 69 -7.64 5.90 8.17
C ALA A 69 -6.77 5.30 7.05
N TRP A 70 -7.20 5.50 5.81
CA TRP A 70 -6.46 5.02 4.63
C TRP A 70 -5.29 5.96 4.33
N PRO A 71 -4.07 5.43 4.11
CA PRO A 71 -2.95 6.26 3.67
C PRO A 71 -3.24 6.85 2.29
N ALA A 72 -2.68 8.02 1.99
CA ALA A 72 -2.75 8.61 0.66
C ALA A 72 -1.76 7.88 -0.27
N ALA A 73 -2.23 7.52 -1.47
CA ALA A 73 -1.35 6.95 -2.49
C ALA A 73 -0.34 8.01 -2.98
N PRO A 74 0.92 7.62 -3.26
CA PRO A 74 1.87 8.49 -3.95
C PRO A 74 1.40 8.84 -5.37
N ASN A 75 1.86 9.98 -5.89
CA ASN A 75 1.59 10.41 -7.28
C ASN A 75 2.51 9.75 -8.28
#